data_AF-A0A957ACJ7-F1
#
_entry.id   AF-A0A957ACJ7-F1
#
_cell.length_a   1.000
_cell.length_b   1.000
_cell.length_c   1.000
_cell.angle_alpha   90.00
_cell.angle_beta   90.00
_cell.angle_gamma   90.00
#
_symmetry.space_group_name_H-M   'P 1'
#
loop_
_entity.id
_entity.type
_entity.pdbx_description
1 polymer ?
#
loop_
_entity_poly.entity_id
_entity_poly.type
_entity_poly.pdbx_seq_one_letter_code
_entity_poly.pdbx_strand_id
1 'polypeptide(L)'
;AVQSGCGAASAATGPFYCSLDQRVYLDLDFFDELHQRFGAPGDFAQAYVIAHEIAHHVQNLTGVSKVVIDQSRSDPSQRNDLSIKQELQADCLAGVWAYSTYNRNLLESGDIEEGLGAAAAVGDDRIQETVTGRVDPESWTHGSSQQRVEWFQRGFESGDSGQCDTFTELD
;
A
#
# COMPACT_ATOMS: atom_id res chain seq x y z
N ALA A 1 0.03 -17.11 -14.23
CA ALA A 1 -0.33 -15.75 -14.68
C ALA A 1 -1.84 -15.69 -14.87
N VAL A 2 -2.48 -14.67 -14.32
CA VAL A 2 -3.93 -14.41 -14.44
C VAL A 2 -4.12 -13.21 -15.35
N GLN A 3 -5.13 -13.24 -16.22
CA GLN A 3 -5.47 -12.10 -17.06
C GLN A 3 -6.35 -11.13 -16.25
N SER A 4 -5.86 -9.93 -15.96
CA SER A 4 -6.65 -8.84 -15.38
C SER A 4 -7.15 -7.88 -16.44
N GLY A 5 -8.09 -7.01 -16.07
CA GLY A 5 -8.54 -5.89 -16.89
C GLY A 5 -7.45 -4.85 -17.13
N CYS A 6 -6.40 -4.83 -16.31
CA CYS A 6 -5.26 -3.91 -16.39
C CYS A 6 -4.07 -4.52 -17.16
N GLY A 7 -4.16 -5.81 -17.55
CA GLY A 7 -3.13 -6.50 -18.33
C GLY A 7 -2.85 -7.90 -17.82
N ALA A 8 -1.76 -8.50 -18.31
CA ALA A 8 -1.30 -9.76 -17.76
C ALA A 8 -0.67 -9.49 -16.37
N ALA A 9 -1.20 -10.15 -15.35
CA ALA A 9 -0.63 -10.13 -14.02
C ALA A 9 0.20 -11.39 -13.78
N SER A 10 1.41 -11.19 -13.26
CA SER A 10 2.34 -12.26 -12.91
C SER A 10 2.63 -12.23 -11.42
N ALA A 11 3.11 -13.36 -10.86
CA ALA A 11 3.55 -13.42 -9.46
C ALA A 11 4.63 -12.36 -9.15
N ALA A 12 5.46 -12.00 -10.14
CA ALA A 12 6.47 -10.95 -10.01
C ALA A 12 5.91 -9.52 -9.79
N THR A 13 4.59 -9.33 -9.92
CA THR A 13 3.93 -8.03 -9.72
C THR A 13 3.48 -7.83 -8.27
N GLY A 14 3.39 -8.91 -7.47
CA GLY A 14 2.76 -8.87 -6.15
C GLY A 14 1.23 -8.67 -6.20
N PRO A 15 0.57 -8.54 -5.04
CA PRO A 15 -0.83 -8.17 -4.95
C PRO A 15 -1.08 -6.78 -5.57
N PHE A 16 -2.24 -6.61 -6.20
CA PHE A 16 -2.62 -5.30 -6.75
C PHE A 16 -4.15 -5.19 -6.98
N TYR A 17 -4.66 -3.96 -6.92
CA TYR A 17 -6.00 -3.60 -7.39
C TYR A 17 -5.99 -3.12 -8.85
N CYS A 18 -6.97 -3.57 -9.65
CA CYS A 18 -7.21 -3.09 -10.99
C CYS A 18 -8.49 -2.26 -11.10
N SER A 19 -8.35 -0.98 -11.48
CA SER A 19 -9.47 -0.05 -11.65
C SER A 19 -10.38 -0.36 -12.85
N LEU A 20 -9.85 -1.02 -13.88
CA LEU A 20 -10.60 -1.31 -15.12
C LEU A 20 -11.62 -2.44 -14.97
N ASP A 21 -11.36 -3.40 -14.08
CA ASP A 21 -12.29 -4.51 -13.78
C ASP A 21 -12.74 -4.55 -12.31
N GLN A 22 -12.25 -3.62 -11.49
CA GLN A 22 -12.59 -3.43 -10.08
C GLN A 22 -12.33 -4.67 -9.22
N ARG A 23 -11.17 -5.31 -9.44
CA ARG A 23 -10.77 -6.51 -8.70
C ARG A 23 -9.44 -6.34 -8.00
N VAL A 24 -9.33 -6.96 -6.83
CA VAL A 24 -8.07 -7.22 -6.15
C VAL A 24 -7.55 -8.58 -6.61
N TYR A 25 -6.29 -8.61 -7.04
CA TYR A 25 -5.57 -9.80 -7.42
C TYR A 25 -4.55 -10.09 -6.33
N LEU A 26 -4.67 -11.26 -5.70
CA LEU A 26 -3.76 -11.69 -4.64
C LEU A 26 -2.84 -12.76 -5.18
N ASP A 27 -1.54 -12.50 -5.11
CA ASP A 27 -0.53 -13.53 -5.30
C ASP A 27 -0.23 -14.19 -3.96
N LEU A 28 -0.45 -15.50 -3.87
CA LEU A 28 -0.23 -16.24 -2.63
C LEU A 28 1.26 -16.48 -2.38
N ASP A 29 2.06 -16.60 -3.44
CA ASP A 29 3.52 -16.77 -3.31
C ASP A 29 4.17 -15.50 -2.71
N PHE A 30 3.56 -14.33 -2.94
CA PHE A 30 3.99 -13.08 -2.31
C PHE A 30 3.89 -13.13 -0.78
N PHE A 31 2.88 -13.78 -0.20
CA PHE A 31 2.78 -13.87 1.27
C PHE A 31 3.88 -14.75 1.87
N ASP A 32 4.32 -15.77 1.13
CA ASP A 32 5.49 -16.55 1.51
C ASP A 32 6.77 -15.70 1.41
N GLU A 33 6.91 -14.85 0.38
CA GLU A 33 8.04 -13.90 0.28
C GLU A 33 8.01 -12.85 1.40
N LEU A 34 6.84 -12.29 1.72
CA LEU A 34 6.66 -11.31 2.79
C LEU A 34 7.16 -11.87 4.13
N HIS A 35 6.79 -13.12 4.42
CA HIS A 35 7.27 -13.85 5.60
C HIS A 35 8.77 -14.13 5.53
N GLN A 36 9.24 -14.83 4.49
CA GLN A 36 10.57 -15.45 4.49
C GLN A 36 11.68 -14.48 4.09
N ARG A 37 11.40 -13.62 3.11
CA ARG A 37 12.40 -12.75 2.49
C ARG A 37 12.42 -11.37 3.13
N PHE A 38 11.25 -10.82 3.42
CA PHE A 38 11.14 -9.46 3.95
C PHE A 38 11.00 -9.41 5.48
N GLY A 39 10.75 -10.55 6.12
CA GLY A 39 10.74 -10.69 7.58
C GLY A 39 9.48 -10.12 8.24
N ALA A 40 8.37 -10.06 7.50
CA ALA A 40 7.06 -9.64 7.99
C ALA A 40 6.09 -10.85 8.00
N PRO A 41 6.24 -11.77 8.97
CA PRO A 41 5.30 -12.87 9.17
C PRO A 41 3.99 -12.36 9.79
N GLY A 42 2.99 -13.25 9.88
CA GLY A 42 1.73 -12.96 10.56
C GLY A 42 0.53 -12.96 9.63
N ASP A 43 -0.65 -13.24 10.16
CA ASP A 43 -1.89 -13.18 9.40
C ASP A 43 -2.38 -11.74 9.25
N PHE A 44 -2.12 -10.88 10.23
CA PHE A 44 -2.44 -9.47 10.12
C PHE A 44 -1.53 -8.74 9.12
N ALA A 45 -0.28 -9.18 8.95
CA ALA A 45 0.57 -8.71 7.86
C ALA A 45 -0.08 -8.94 6.48
N GLN A 46 -0.69 -10.11 6.26
CA GLN A 46 -1.44 -10.42 5.03
C GLN A 46 -2.72 -9.59 4.94
N ALA A 47 -3.43 -9.44 6.06
CA ALA A 47 -4.67 -8.65 6.13
C ALA A 47 -4.42 -7.16 5.81
N TYR A 48 -3.29 -6.60 6.27
CA TYR A 48 -2.83 -5.27 5.91
C TYR A 48 -2.64 -5.11 4.40
N VAL A 49 -1.94 -6.05 3.74
CA VAL A 49 -1.75 -6.01 2.28
C VAL A 49 -3.10 -6.05 1.56
N ILE A 50 -4.03 -6.91 1.98
CA ILE A 50 -5.37 -6.96 1.41
C ILE A 50 -6.13 -5.64 1.63
N ALA A 51 -6.06 -5.07 2.83
CA ALA A 51 -6.71 -3.81 3.16
C ALA A 51 -6.14 -2.63 2.34
N HIS A 52 -4.83 -2.63 2.08
CA HIS A 52 -4.15 -1.68 1.20
C HIS A 52 -4.70 -1.78 -0.24
N GLU A 53 -4.83 -2.98 -0.80
CA GLU A 53 -5.43 -3.15 -2.13
C GLU A 53 -6.90 -2.72 -2.20
N ILE A 54 -7.66 -2.97 -1.12
CA ILE A 54 -9.02 -2.46 -1.00
C ILE A 54 -9.03 -0.94 -0.89
N ALA A 55 -8.03 -0.32 -0.28
CA ALA A 55 -7.93 1.13 -0.21
C ALA A 55 -7.73 1.78 -1.60
N HIS A 56 -7.02 1.14 -2.52
CA HIS A 56 -7.00 1.57 -3.92
C HIS A 56 -8.37 1.49 -4.59
N HIS A 57 -9.18 0.48 -4.23
CA HIS A 57 -10.57 0.45 -4.67
C HIS A 57 -11.37 1.64 -4.13
N VAL A 58 -11.18 1.98 -2.85
CA VAL A 58 -11.81 3.18 -2.24
C VAL A 58 -11.38 4.45 -2.99
N GLN A 59 -10.09 4.64 -3.25
CA GLN A 59 -9.56 5.76 -4.04
C GLN A 59 -10.19 5.86 -5.43
N ASN A 60 -10.42 4.72 -6.07
CA ASN A 60 -11.07 4.67 -7.36
C ASN A 60 -12.55 5.10 -7.26
N LEU A 61 -13.28 4.65 -6.24
CA LEU A 61 -14.67 5.03 -6.00
C LEU A 61 -14.84 6.50 -5.61
N THR A 62 -13.89 7.07 -4.85
CA THR A 62 -13.91 8.47 -4.40
C THR A 62 -13.34 9.44 -5.43
N GLY A 63 -12.77 8.94 -6.53
CA GLY A 63 -12.26 9.73 -7.64
C GLY A 63 -10.81 10.17 -7.50
N VAL A 64 -10.11 9.82 -6.42
CA VAL A 64 -8.69 10.13 -6.21
C VAL A 64 -7.84 9.56 -7.35
N SER A 65 -8.01 8.28 -7.69
CA SER A 65 -7.21 7.65 -8.75
C SER A 65 -7.38 8.34 -10.10
N LYS A 66 -8.58 8.87 -10.39
CA LYS A 66 -8.82 9.64 -11.61
C LYS A 66 -8.01 10.95 -11.63
N VAL A 67 -7.99 11.67 -10.51
CA VAL A 67 -7.21 12.91 -10.38
C VAL A 67 -5.72 12.64 -10.57
N VAL A 68 -5.18 11.60 -9.92
CA VAL A 68 -3.78 11.18 -10.06
C VAL A 68 -3.43 10.86 -11.51
N ILE A 69 -4.28 10.08 -12.20
CA ILE A 69 -4.08 9.73 -13.61
C ILE A 69 -4.09 10.97 -14.51
N ASP A 70 -5.07 11.86 -14.33
CA ASP A 70 -5.21 13.05 -15.17
C ASP A 70 -4.02 14.01 -14.95
N GLN A 71 -3.61 14.23 -13.70
CA GLN A 71 -2.45 15.07 -13.37
C GLN A 71 -1.13 14.48 -13.89
N SER A 72 -0.91 13.17 -13.72
CA SER A 72 0.25 12.45 -14.23
C SER A 72 0.36 12.45 -15.76
N ARG A 73 -0.75 12.65 -16.47
CA ARG A 73 -0.79 12.84 -17.93
C ARG A 73 -0.50 14.28 -18.31
N SER A 74 -1.00 15.25 -17.55
CA SER A 74 -0.75 16.67 -17.82
C SER A 74 0.69 17.08 -17.52
N ASP A 75 1.28 16.51 -16.47
CA ASP A 75 2.66 16.76 -16.08
C ASP A 75 3.36 15.43 -15.72
N PRO A 76 4.03 14.80 -16.70
CA PRO A 76 4.77 13.56 -16.46
C PRO A 76 5.89 13.69 -15.42
N SER A 77 6.38 14.90 -15.13
CA SER A 77 7.45 15.09 -14.14
C SER A 77 6.97 14.84 -12.70
N GLN A 78 5.67 15.00 -12.44
CA GLN A 78 5.05 14.74 -11.14
C GLN A 78 4.53 13.30 -10.98
N ARG A 79 4.64 12.46 -12.02
CA ARG A 79 4.04 11.11 -12.00
C ARG A 79 4.52 10.26 -10.84
N ASN A 80 5.82 10.32 -10.52
CA ASN A 80 6.38 9.54 -9.42
C ASN A 80 5.81 10.03 -8.07
N ASP A 81 5.92 11.34 -7.80
CA ASP A 81 5.39 11.94 -6.57
C ASP A 81 3.89 11.66 -6.37
N LEU A 82 3.08 11.79 -7.42
CA LEU A 82 1.65 11.48 -7.38
C LEU A 82 1.38 9.99 -7.12
N SER A 83 2.22 9.10 -7.65
CA SER A 83 2.16 7.66 -7.36
C SER A 83 2.40 7.42 -5.87
N ILE A 84 3.51 7.95 -5.32
CA ILE A 84 3.86 7.79 -3.91
C ILE A 84 2.76 8.36 -3.01
N LYS A 85 2.24 9.55 -3.31
CA LYS A 85 1.11 10.14 -2.57
C LYS A 85 -0.12 9.23 -2.58
N GLN A 86 -0.45 8.63 -3.72
CA GLN A 86 -1.57 7.70 -3.81
C GLN A 86 -1.34 6.43 -2.98
N GLU A 87 -0.14 5.85 -3.03
CA GLU A 87 0.24 4.65 -2.27
C GLU A 87 0.20 4.89 -0.76
N LEU A 88 0.74 6.01 -0.29
CA LEU A 88 0.73 6.39 1.12
C LEU A 88 -0.69 6.66 1.65
N GLN A 89 -1.58 7.17 0.80
CA GLN A 89 -2.99 7.32 1.20
C GLN A 89 -3.66 5.96 1.36
N ALA A 90 -3.29 4.96 0.54
CA ALA A 90 -3.81 3.61 0.67
C ALA A 90 -3.37 2.97 2.00
N ASP A 91 -2.12 3.21 2.44
CA ASP A 91 -1.66 2.81 3.78
C ASP A 91 -2.49 3.43 4.89
N CYS A 92 -2.75 4.74 4.82
CA CYS A 92 -3.56 5.41 5.83
C CYS A 92 -4.99 4.88 5.88
N LEU A 93 -5.62 4.65 4.73
CA LEU A 93 -6.94 4.04 4.67
C LEU A 93 -6.95 2.60 5.22
N ALA A 94 -5.88 1.82 4.99
CA ALA A 94 -5.70 0.52 5.62
C ALA A 94 -5.58 0.65 7.16
N GLY A 95 -4.91 1.70 7.65
CA GLY A 95 -4.86 2.05 9.08
C GLY A 95 -6.24 2.34 9.66
N VAL A 96 -7.07 3.12 8.95
CA VAL A 96 -8.45 3.41 9.36
C VAL A 96 -9.29 2.13 9.44
N TRP A 97 -9.10 1.20 8.50
CA TRP A 97 -9.71 -0.13 8.58
C TRP A 97 -9.22 -0.91 9.81
N ALA A 98 -7.91 -0.90 10.09
CA ALA A 98 -7.34 -1.55 11.26
C ALA A 98 -7.91 -0.98 12.57
N TYR A 99 -8.14 0.33 12.66
CA TYR A 99 -8.81 0.98 13.80
C TYR A 99 -10.22 0.45 14.01
N SER A 100 -10.99 0.29 12.93
CA SER A 100 -12.32 -0.30 12.98
C SER A 100 -12.29 -1.75 13.50
N THR A 101 -11.31 -2.54 13.04
CA THR A 101 -11.11 -3.93 13.45
C THR A 101 -10.70 -4.03 14.92
N TYR A 102 -9.82 -3.15 15.39
CA TYR A 102 -9.45 -3.00 16.81
C TYR A 102 -10.65 -2.72 17.70
N ASN A 103 -11.47 -1.71 17.34
CA ASN A 103 -12.67 -1.35 18.11
C ASN A 103 -13.74 -2.45 18.16
N ARG A 104 -13.71 -3.37 17.20
CA ARG A 104 -14.59 -4.54 17.15
C ARG A 104 -14.03 -5.72 17.95
N ASN A 105 -12.88 -5.57 18.61
CA ASN A 105 -12.16 -6.62 19.34
C ASN A 105 -11.86 -7.84 18.46
N LEU A 106 -11.45 -7.59 17.22
CA LEU A 106 -11.09 -8.64 16.25
C LEU A 106 -9.57 -8.82 16.11
N LEU A 107 -8.78 -8.00 16.79
CA LEU A 107 -7.32 -8.07 16.77
C LEU A 107 -6.78 -8.86 17.97
N GLU A 108 -5.76 -9.66 17.70
CA GLU A 108 -4.94 -10.31 18.70
C GLU A 108 -3.77 -9.40 19.12
N SER A 109 -3.07 -9.79 20.19
CA SER A 109 -1.89 -9.06 20.65
C SER A 109 -0.75 -9.29 19.66
N GLY A 110 -0.24 -8.22 19.06
CA GLY A 110 0.84 -8.29 18.06
C GLY A 110 0.38 -7.97 16.64
N ASP A 111 -0.92 -8.03 16.35
CA ASP A 111 -1.46 -7.81 14.99
C ASP A 111 -1.06 -6.44 14.43
N ILE A 112 -1.16 -5.38 15.22
CA ILE A 112 -0.80 -4.04 14.76
C ILE A 112 0.70 -3.95 14.47
N GLU A 113 1.53 -4.58 15.29
CA GLU A 113 2.96 -4.68 15.06
C GLU A 113 3.28 -5.49 13.79
N GLU A 114 2.52 -6.54 13.48
CA GLU A 114 2.63 -7.28 12.21
C GLU A 114 2.27 -6.40 11.01
N GLY A 115 1.20 -5.61 11.11
CA GLY A 115 0.79 -4.67 10.07
C GLY A 115 1.84 -3.57 9.83
N LEU A 116 2.38 -2.98 10.90
CA LEU A 116 3.48 -2.02 10.82
C LEU A 116 4.76 -2.65 10.22
N GLY A 117 5.06 -3.90 10.60
CA GLY A 117 6.16 -4.67 10.04
C GLY A 117 5.99 -4.95 8.56
N ALA A 118 4.77 -5.27 8.12
CA ALA A 118 4.43 -5.44 6.71
C ALA A 118 4.59 -4.12 5.94
N ALA A 119 4.04 -3.01 6.44
CA ALA A 119 4.17 -1.69 5.84
C ALA A 119 5.65 -1.27 5.66
N ALA A 120 6.48 -1.53 6.66
CA ALA A 120 7.92 -1.31 6.58
C ALA A 120 8.59 -2.26 5.56
N ALA A 121 8.18 -3.52 5.50
CA ALA A 121 8.76 -4.51 4.61
C ALA A 121 8.56 -4.20 3.13
N VAL A 122 7.45 -3.55 2.77
CA VAL A 122 7.08 -3.23 1.39
C VAL A 122 7.44 -1.81 0.95
N GLY A 123 8.21 -1.07 1.75
CA GLY A 123 8.81 0.20 1.32
C GLY A 123 9.85 -0.01 0.21
N ASP A 124 9.91 0.91 -0.75
CA ASP A 124 10.79 0.77 -1.92
C ASP A 124 12.27 0.71 -1.53
N ASP A 125 12.69 1.45 -0.49
CA ASP A 125 14.04 1.38 0.07
C ASP A 125 14.38 -0.01 0.61
N ARG A 126 13.45 -0.64 1.34
CA ARG A 126 13.63 -1.98 1.91
C ARG A 126 13.65 -3.05 0.83
N ILE A 127 12.77 -2.95 -0.14
CA ILE A 127 12.72 -3.87 -1.29
C ILE A 127 14.01 -3.75 -2.10
N GLN A 128 14.41 -2.53 -2.48
CA GLN A 128 15.59 -2.31 -3.29
C GLN A 128 16.88 -2.75 -2.59
N GLU A 129 17.03 -2.47 -1.29
CA GLU A 129 18.15 -2.96 -0.50
C GLU A 129 18.20 -4.49 -0.47
N THR A 130 17.04 -5.14 -0.29
CA THR A 130 16.95 -6.61 -0.21
C THR A 130 17.17 -7.30 -1.57
N VAL A 131 16.75 -6.67 -2.68
CA VAL A 131 16.81 -7.23 -4.03
C VAL A 131 18.15 -6.91 -4.72
N THR A 132 18.64 -5.67 -4.57
CA THR A 132 19.74 -5.11 -5.36
C THR A 132 20.94 -4.69 -4.51
N GLY A 133 20.78 -4.53 -3.19
CA GLY A 133 21.81 -4.03 -2.28
C GLY A 133 22.12 -2.54 -2.44
N ARG A 134 21.23 -1.78 -3.09
CA ARG A 134 21.34 -0.32 -3.27
C ARG A 134 19.95 0.29 -3.26
N VAL A 135 19.87 1.56 -2.85
CA VAL A 135 18.63 2.35 -2.82
C VAL A 135 18.74 3.51 -3.81
N ASP A 136 17.73 3.67 -4.66
CA ASP A 136 17.58 4.76 -5.64
C ASP A 136 16.19 5.41 -5.50
N PRO A 137 16.09 6.51 -4.74
CA PRO A 137 14.83 7.21 -4.51
C PRO A 137 14.13 7.74 -5.76
N GLU A 138 14.87 8.03 -6.85
CA GLU A 138 14.27 8.56 -8.08
C GLU A 138 13.39 7.52 -8.81
N SER A 139 13.55 6.24 -8.47
CA SER A 139 12.85 5.10 -9.08
C SER A 139 11.68 4.57 -8.25
N TRP A 140 11.41 5.16 -7.09
CA TRP A 140 10.32 4.74 -6.20
C TRP A 140 8.95 4.95 -6.83
N THR A 141 7.97 4.19 -6.39
CA THR A 141 6.56 4.33 -6.78
C THR A 141 5.60 4.17 -5.59
N HIS A 142 6.06 3.55 -4.50
CA HIS A 142 5.30 3.26 -3.28
C HIS A 142 5.78 4.04 -2.07
N GLY A 143 6.98 4.63 -2.13
CA GLY A 143 7.57 5.43 -1.08
C GLY A 143 8.44 4.62 -0.11
N SER A 144 9.08 5.31 0.82
CA SER A 144 9.98 4.69 1.80
C SER A 144 9.24 3.92 2.88
N SER A 145 9.90 2.92 3.45
CA SER A 145 9.42 2.12 4.59
C SER A 145 8.93 3.00 5.75
N GLN A 146 9.63 4.10 6.02
CA GLN A 146 9.25 5.06 7.06
C GLN A 146 7.92 5.74 6.74
N GLN A 147 7.74 6.24 5.51
CA GLN A 147 6.49 6.90 5.11
C GLN A 147 5.31 5.92 5.16
N ARG A 148 5.50 4.70 4.67
CA ARG A 148 4.47 3.64 4.70
C ARG A 148 3.97 3.39 6.12
N VAL A 149 4.91 3.21 7.06
CA VAL A 149 4.61 3.04 8.50
C VAL A 149 3.90 4.25 9.07
N GLU A 150 4.41 5.46 8.80
CA GLU A 150 3.84 6.70 9.33
C GLU A 150 2.37 6.87 8.91
N TRP A 151 2.06 6.65 7.63
CA TRP A 151 0.71 6.82 7.13
C TRP A 151 -0.23 5.71 7.61
N PHE A 152 0.22 4.45 7.64
CA PHE A 152 -0.57 3.37 8.25
C PHE A 152 -0.89 3.66 9.73
N GLN A 153 0.13 4.06 10.51
CA GLN A 153 -0.02 4.38 11.92
C GLN A 153 -0.97 5.56 12.13
N ARG A 154 -0.87 6.61 11.31
CA ARG A 154 -1.78 7.77 11.38
C ARG A 154 -3.24 7.38 11.18
N GLY A 155 -3.52 6.56 10.18
CA GLY A 155 -4.87 6.05 9.94
C GLY A 155 -5.38 5.21 11.10
N PHE A 156 -4.51 4.37 11.65
CA PHE A 156 -4.83 3.53 12.81
C PHE A 156 -5.10 4.33 14.08
N GLU A 157 -4.28 5.33 14.40
CA GLU A 157 -4.43 6.13 15.61
C GLU A 157 -5.65 7.06 15.56
N SER A 158 -5.94 7.63 14.38
CA SER A 158 -7.04 8.57 14.20
C SER A 158 -8.40 7.89 14.00
N GLY A 159 -8.42 6.78 13.26
CA GLY A 159 -9.65 6.17 12.78
C GLY A 159 -10.45 7.04 11.80
N ASP A 160 -9.86 8.13 11.29
CA ASP A 160 -10.52 9.14 10.47
C ASP A 160 -9.86 9.21 9.09
N SER A 161 -10.60 8.85 8.04
CA SER A 161 -10.13 8.95 6.65
C SER A 161 -9.82 10.38 6.22
N GLY A 162 -10.36 11.39 6.91
CA GLY A 162 -10.02 12.79 6.68
C GLY A 162 -8.57 13.14 7.03
N GLN A 163 -7.89 12.31 7.83
CA GLN A 163 -6.47 12.46 8.15
C GLN A 163 -5.54 11.82 7.10
N CYS A 164 -6.10 11.24 6.03
CA CYS A 164 -5.36 10.54 4.97
C CYS A 164 -5.08 11.43 3.74
N ASP A 165 -4.93 12.74 3.92
CA ASP A 165 -4.60 13.66 2.83
C ASP A 165 -3.09 13.75 2.59
N THR A 166 -2.56 12.82 1.80
CA THR A 166 -1.14 12.80 1.41
C THR A 166 -0.78 13.86 0.37
N PHE A 167 -1.77 14.43 -0.32
CA PHE A 167 -1.55 15.33 -1.45
C PHE A 167 -1.21 16.75 -1.01
N THR A 168 -1.48 17.09 0.25
CA THR A 168 -1.20 18.43 0.82
C THR A 168 -0.08 18.43 1.84
N GLU A 169 0.31 17.26 2.36
CA GLU A 169 1.28 17.15 3.48
C GLU A 169 2.71 16.77 3.08
N LEU A 170 2.93 16.37 1.82
CA LEU A 170 4.26 16.01 1.31
C LEU A 170 4.91 17.10 0.45
N ASP A 171 4.32 18.31 0.42
CA ASP A 171 4.80 19.49 -0.34
C ASP A 171 5.75 20.40 0.46
#